data_AF-A0A415WBA6-F1
#
_entry.id   AF-A0A415WBA6-F1
#
_cell.length_a   1.000
_cell.length_b   1.000
_cell.length_c   1.000
_cell.angle_alpha   90.00
_cell.angle_beta   90.00
_cell.angle_gamma   90.00
#
_symmetry.space_group_name_H-M   'P 1'
#
loop_
_entity.id
_entity.type
_entity.pdbx_description
1 polymer ?
#
loop_
_entity_poly.entity_id
_entity_poly.type
_entity_poly.pdbx_seq_one_letter_code
_entity_poly.pdbx_strand_id
1 'polypeptide(L)'
;MIRYTNEFLTDGDITIERVANRLKLISEGIKNSNKLNLCDINVICEEIFGKILNTLYGYELVTIGVQGKPHYVAIDLVDKKNKVAYQVTSTVRRSKIEGTTEKFVKNKLYKDIDELYILILNDDPHKYRNDNNEIDIKTTKKFTIKNNVINFEKLITEIETKSKNNPKLLTKIYGYVNMVFETGRLSWESIISKTNELSQENIYNTKEYYTWKKGFGDVSLFAFIPKSYKEKLSCVVEFRKYNIEGAIISIDQEKLLKDYFVTKEVFQNKHIIGRETLDDDSWIEIENIRMKINAYSAYHLYCLFNDLHNVYKEAQIEINKIMGTEGLAEKNGKYLIANVSKEQWFRIIEFAQKHDCYSYNENGDEEWNIFDNKSVIDFFYLSPYFYGNKDKGIIHAEIRVEFLYNDTVNVFWIPGYKDTSYNCMEYFDNVVKWKADYTKEWFWNALIPKIREDEKEVKNKAYENSFFKKVVGIKNKIKKFLA
;
A
#
# COMPACT_ATOMS: atom_id res chain seq x y z
N MET A 1 -39.47 -4.20 -0.26
CA MET A 1 -38.54 -5.17 0.36
C MET A 1 -37.15 -4.56 0.27
N ILE A 2 -36.54 -4.23 1.40
CA ILE A 2 -35.17 -3.70 1.46
C ILE A 2 -34.23 -4.83 1.02
N ARG A 3 -33.39 -4.56 0.02
CA ARG A 3 -32.37 -5.51 -0.45
C ARG A 3 -31.02 -5.07 0.09
N TYR A 4 -30.23 -6.05 0.51
CA TYR A 4 -28.87 -5.83 1.01
C TYR A 4 -27.87 -6.39 0.01
N THR A 5 -26.69 -5.76 -0.05
CA THR A 5 -25.57 -6.19 -0.89
C THR A 5 -24.25 -5.93 -0.16
N ASN A 6 -23.23 -6.74 -0.44
CA ASN A 6 -21.85 -6.48 -0.04
C ASN A 6 -21.00 -6.00 -1.23
N GLU A 7 -21.62 -5.70 -2.37
CA GLU A 7 -20.91 -5.25 -3.58
C GLU A 7 -20.35 -3.85 -3.40
N PHE A 8 -19.10 -3.71 -3.85
CA PHE A 8 -18.44 -2.42 -4.01
C PHE A 8 -19.26 -1.47 -4.87
N LEU A 9 -19.09 -0.18 -4.60
CA LEU A 9 -19.41 0.86 -5.57
C LEU A 9 -18.12 1.15 -6.33
N THR A 10 -18.08 0.95 -7.65
CA THR A 10 -16.94 1.27 -8.51
C THR A 10 -17.23 2.51 -9.36
N ASP A 11 -16.23 2.99 -10.12
CA ASP A 11 -16.39 4.13 -11.02
C ASP A 11 -17.56 3.96 -12.01
N GLY A 12 -17.77 2.73 -12.50
CA GLY A 12 -18.86 2.39 -13.44
C GLY A 12 -20.26 2.41 -12.81
N ASP A 13 -20.33 2.36 -11.48
CA ASP A 13 -21.59 2.35 -10.73
C ASP A 13 -22.04 3.76 -10.31
N ILE A 14 -21.20 4.77 -10.59
CA ILE A 14 -21.52 6.18 -10.32
C ILE A 14 -22.47 6.69 -11.40
N THR A 15 -23.69 7.00 -10.99
CA THR A 15 -24.73 7.54 -11.88
C THR A 15 -25.18 8.93 -11.45
N ILE A 16 -25.90 9.63 -12.33
CA ILE A 16 -26.47 10.93 -12.02
C ILE A 16 -27.50 10.84 -10.88
N GLU A 17 -28.24 9.73 -10.79
CA GLU A 17 -29.19 9.49 -9.71
C GLU A 17 -28.49 9.40 -8.35
N ARG A 18 -27.30 8.79 -8.27
CA ARG A 18 -26.52 8.76 -7.02
C ARG A 18 -26.04 10.15 -6.63
N VAL A 19 -25.55 10.95 -7.59
CA VAL A 19 -25.18 12.35 -7.34
C VAL A 19 -26.39 13.15 -6.84
N ALA A 20 -27.54 13.01 -7.49
CA ALA A 20 -28.78 13.69 -7.09
C ALA A 20 -29.22 13.29 -5.67
N ASN A 21 -29.18 12.00 -5.34
CA ASN A 21 -29.51 11.50 -4.00
C ASN A 21 -28.55 12.06 -2.94
N ARG A 22 -27.24 12.09 -3.22
CA ARG A 22 -26.26 12.68 -2.31
C ARG A 22 -26.46 14.19 -2.13
N LEU A 23 -26.75 14.94 -3.19
CA LEU A 23 -27.10 16.36 -3.08
C LEU A 23 -28.34 16.57 -2.20
N LYS A 24 -29.36 15.73 -2.34
CA LYS A 24 -30.56 15.77 -1.50
C LYS A 24 -30.22 15.56 -0.01
N LEU A 25 -29.41 14.55 0.29
CA LEU A 25 -28.94 14.29 1.66
C LEU A 25 -28.12 15.47 2.23
N ILE A 26 -27.37 16.21 1.41
CA ILE A 26 -26.71 17.46 1.83
C ILE A 26 -27.75 18.52 2.22
N SER A 27 -28.80 18.73 1.43
CA SER A 27 -29.89 19.67 1.76
C SER A 27 -30.53 19.33 3.10
N GLU A 28 -30.86 18.05 3.32
CA GLU A 28 -31.42 17.56 4.58
C GLU A 28 -30.45 17.78 5.76
N GLY A 29 -29.16 17.51 5.56
CA GLY A 29 -28.09 17.77 6.53
C GLY A 29 -28.00 19.26 6.91
N ILE A 30 -28.01 20.16 5.92
CA ILE A 30 -27.99 21.62 6.16
C ILE A 30 -29.25 22.06 6.92
N LYS A 31 -30.43 21.58 6.52
CA LYS A 31 -31.71 21.88 7.20
C LYS A 31 -31.65 21.47 8.67
N ASN A 32 -31.09 20.31 8.98
CA ASN A 32 -30.95 19.82 10.36
C ASN A 32 -29.88 20.60 11.16
N SER A 33 -28.73 20.88 10.55
CA SER A 33 -27.65 21.68 11.15
C SER A 33 -28.12 23.08 11.53
N ASN A 34 -28.86 23.75 10.63
CA ASN A 34 -29.41 25.07 10.88
C ASN A 34 -30.45 25.08 12.01
N LYS A 35 -31.26 24.01 12.17
CA LYS A 35 -32.18 23.87 13.32
C LYS A 35 -31.43 23.77 14.66
N LEU A 36 -30.22 23.23 14.64
CA LEU A 36 -29.35 23.09 15.80
C LEU A 36 -28.41 24.30 16.00
N ASN A 37 -28.53 25.36 15.17
CA ASN A 37 -27.63 26.51 15.11
C ASN A 37 -26.16 26.15 14.87
N LEU A 38 -25.90 25.02 14.18
CA LEU A 38 -24.57 24.61 13.74
C LEU A 38 -24.36 25.10 12.30
N CYS A 39 -23.34 25.94 12.08
CA CYS A 39 -23.10 26.58 10.78
C CYS A 39 -21.89 26.01 10.02
N ASP A 40 -21.14 25.07 10.58
CA ASP A 40 -19.89 24.57 9.99
C ASP A 40 -20.10 23.89 8.64
N ILE A 41 -21.26 23.25 8.44
CA ILE A 41 -21.65 22.63 7.17
C ILE A 41 -21.75 23.63 6.02
N ASN A 42 -22.15 24.89 6.28
CA ASN A 42 -22.31 25.89 5.23
C ASN A 42 -20.95 26.24 4.61
N VAL A 43 -19.92 26.39 5.44
CA VAL A 43 -18.57 26.71 4.97
C VAL A 43 -17.92 25.51 4.26
N ILE A 44 -18.18 24.28 4.72
CA ILE A 44 -17.80 23.05 3.98
C ILE A 44 -18.42 23.06 2.59
N CYS A 45 -19.73 23.35 2.51
CA CYS A 45 -20.44 23.39 1.25
C CYS A 45 -19.89 24.49 0.32
N GLU A 46 -19.57 25.68 0.81
CA GLU A 46 -18.94 26.73 -0.02
C GLU A 46 -17.69 26.21 -0.74
N GLU A 47 -16.75 25.58 -0.02
CA GLU A 47 -15.53 25.03 -0.60
C GLU A 47 -15.81 23.91 -1.63
N ILE A 48 -16.70 22.98 -1.27
CA ILE A 48 -17.02 21.82 -2.12
C ILE A 48 -17.77 22.23 -3.39
N PHE A 49 -18.80 23.05 -3.26
CA PHE A 49 -19.55 23.53 -4.42
C PHE A 49 -18.68 24.45 -5.30
N GLY A 50 -17.73 25.19 -4.72
CA GLY A 50 -16.67 25.87 -5.49
C GLY A 50 -15.87 24.92 -6.38
N LYS A 51 -15.46 23.75 -5.87
CA LYS A 51 -14.76 22.73 -6.69
C LYS A 51 -15.64 22.12 -7.78
N ILE A 52 -16.90 21.87 -7.49
CA ILE A 52 -17.88 21.38 -8.47
C ILE A 52 -18.02 22.41 -9.61
N LEU A 53 -18.27 23.68 -9.27
CA LEU A 53 -18.40 24.76 -10.25
C LEU A 53 -17.13 24.97 -11.08
N ASN A 54 -15.94 24.97 -10.45
CA ASN A 54 -14.67 25.06 -11.15
C ASN A 54 -14.51 23.93 -12.17
N THR A 55 -14.90 22.71 -11.79
CA THR A 55 -14.77 21.54 -12.67
C THR A 55 -15.80 21.58 -13.80
N LEU A 56 -17.02 22.07 -13.55
CA LEU A 56 -18.06 22.18 -14.57
C LEU A 56 -17.79 23.29 -15.59
N TYR A 57 -17.29 24.44 -15.15
CA TYR A 57 -17.21 25.66 -15.97
C TYR A 57 -15.79 26.10 -16.32
N GLY A 58 -14.76 25.42 -15.81
CA GLY A 58 -13.37 25.82 -16.01
C GLY A 58 -12.99 27.09 -15.23
N TYR A 59 -13.68 27.35 -14.12
CA TYR A 59 -13.40 28.48 -13.24
C TYR A 59 -12.27 28.19 -12.23
N GLU A 60 -11.81 29.26 -11.59
CA GLU A 60 -10.83 29.32 -10.51
C GLU A 60 -11.44 29.98 -9.25
N LEU A 61 -12.69 29.61 -8.92
CA LEU A 61 -13.40 30.09 -7.74
C LEU A 61 -12.65 29.71 -6.45
N VAL A 62 -12.49 30.69 -5.57
CA VAL A 62 -11.91 30.55 -4.23
C VAL A 62 -12.88 31.10 -3.17
N THR A 63 -12.89 30.49 -1.99
CA THR A 63 -13.71 30.95 -0.86
C THR A 63 -13.15 32.22 -0.23
N ILE A 64 -14.02 33.19 0.04
CA ILE A 64 -13.65 34.48 0.62
C ILE A 64 -13.28 34.34 2.10
N GLY A 65 -14.02 33.51 2.85
CA GLY A 65 -13.78 33.28 4.28
C GLY A 65 -12.37 32.75 4.58
N VAL A 66 -11.79 31.97 3.67
CA VAL A 66 -10.43 31.41 3.81
C VAL A 66 -9.34 32.44 3.46
N GLN A 67 -9.64 33.46 2.65
CA GLN A 67 -8.66 34.49 2.26
C GLN A 67 -8.58 35.70 3.21
N GLY A 68 -9.44 35.79 4.24
CA GLY A 68 -9.40 36.88 5.22
C GLY A 68 -9.63 38.29 4.65
N LYS A 69 -10.32 38.41 3.50
CA LYS A 69 -10.50 39.71 2.81
C LYS A 69 -11.86 40.35 3.14
N PRO A 70 -11.90 41.46 3.91
CA PRO A 70 -13.14 42.09 4.37
C PRO A 70 -13.96 42.81 3.27
N HIS A 71 -13.45 42.91 2.04
CA HIS A 71 -14.08 43.68 0.97
C HIS A 71 -15.23 42.97 0.23
N TYR A 72 -15.33 41.64 0.31
CA TYR A 72 -16.34 40.88 -0.44
C TYR A 72 -17.53 40.51 0.44
N VAL A 73 -18.33 41.52 0.79
CA VAL A 73 -19.56 41.34 1.57
C VAL A 73 -20.67 40.82 0.64
N ALA A 74 -21.34 39.74 1.04
CA ALA A 74 -22.50 39.13 0.35
C ALA A 74 -22.21 38.28 -0.90
N ILE A 75 -20.99 37.75 -1.01
CA ILE A 75 -20.64 36.67 -1.92
C ILE A 75 -19.67 35.75 -1.17
N ASP A 76 -19.67 34.45 -1.50
CA ASP A 76 -18.88 33.45 -0.77
C ASP A 76 -17.72 32.91 -1.62
N LEU A 77 -17.91 32.86 -2.94
CA LEU A 77 -16.92 32.40 -3.92
C LEU A 77 -16.64 33.47 -4.96
N VAL A 78 -15.36 33.64 -5.31
CA VAL A 78 -14.92 34.59 -6.35
C VAL A 78 -13.88 33.97 -7.25
N ASP A 79 -14.02 34.20 -8.54
CA ASP A 79 -13.00 34.00 -9.55
C ASP A 79 -12.67 35.37 -10.17
N LYS A 80 -11.49 35.89 -9.87
CA LYS A 80 -11.05 37.21 -10.35
C LYS A 80 -10.65 37.21 -11.82
N LYS A 81 -10.23 36.06 -12.34
CA LYS A 81 -9.73 35.93 -13.71
C LYS A 81 -10.91 35.90 -14.69
N ASN A 82 -11.92 35.09 -14.39
CA ASN A 82 -13.15 35.04 -15.16
C ASN A 82 -14.17 36.11 -14.73
N LYS A 83 -13.90 36.85 -13.64
CA LYS A 83 -14.74 37.90 -13.06
C LYS A 83 -16.15 37.40 -12.72
N VAL A 84 -16.23 36.21 -12.12
CA VAL A 84 -17.48 35.57 -11.72
C VAL A 84 -17.52 35.45 -10.20
N ALA A 85 -18.68 35.68 -9.60
CA ALA A 85 -18.92 35.48 -8.18
C ALA A 85 -20.16 34.62 -7.93
N TYR A 86 -20.13 33.84 -6.85
CA TYR A 86 -21.28 33.09 -6.35
C TYR A 86 -21.57 33.46 -4.89
N GLN A 87 -22.83 33.70 -4.59
CA GLN A 87 -23.37 33.52 -3.24
C GLN A 87 -23.91 32.09 -3.13
N VAL A 88 -23.45 31.34 -2.15
CA VAL A 88 -23.95 30.03 -1.76
C VAL A 88 -24.93 30.23 -0.59
N THR A 89 -26.09 29.58 -0.63
CA THR A 89 -27.13 29.76 0.40
C THR A 89 -28.10 28.59 0.42
N SER A 90 -28.63 28.22 1.57
CA SER A 90 -29.76 27.27 1.68
C SER A 90 -31.14 27.97 1.71
N THR A 91 -31.16 29.30 1.80
CA THR A 91 -32.39 30.10 1.84
C THR A 91 -32.99 30.30 0.44
N VAL A 92 -34.23 29.84 0.26
CA VAL A 92 -34.98 29.94 -1.01
C VAL A 92 -35.76 31.25 -1.19
N ARG A 93 -35.76 32.15 -0.20
CA ARG A 93 -36.62 33.35 -0.21
C ARG A 93 -36.13 34.37 -1.24
N ARG A 94 -37.06 34.96 -2.01
CA ARG A 94 -36.75 36.05 -2.97
C ARG A 94 -36.03 37.23 -2.31
N SER A 95 -36.42 37.58 -1.09
CA SER A 95 -35.77 38.67 -0.33
C SER A 95 -34.28 38.41 -0.07
N LYS A 96 -33.85 37.15 0.00
CA LYS A 96 -32.41 36.81 0.08
C LYS A 96 -31.70 37.12 -1.23
N ILE A 97 -32.33 36.80 -2.37
CA ILE A 97 -31.80 37.11 -3.71
C ILE A 97 -31.65 38.63 -3.89
N GLU A 98 -32.74 39.36 -3.64
CA GLU A 98 -32.76 40.82 -3.75
C GLU A 98 -31.73 41.46 -2.83
N GLY A 99 -31.70 41.05 -1.55
CA GLY A 99 -30.71 41.54 -0.60
C GLY A 99 -29.26 41.23 -0.98
N THR A 100 -28.99 40.08 -1.63
CA THR A 100 -27.65 39.78 -2.19
C THR A 100 -27.30 40.74 -3.32
N THR A 101 -28.21 40.95 -4.29
CA THR A 101 -27.98 41.88 -5.41
C THR A 101 -27.77 43.33 -4.95
N GLU A 102 -28.56 43.78 -3.97
CA GLU A 102 -28.42 45.12 -3.37
C GLU A 102 -27.07 45.28 -2.67
N LYS A 103 -26.65 44.28 -1.89
CA LYS A 103 -25.34 44.30 -1.21
C LYS A 103 -24.19 44.27 -2.20
N PHE A 104 -24.30 43.51 -3.29
CA PHE A 104 -23.30 43.46 -4.35
C PHE A 104 -23.09 44.86 -4.98
N VAL A 105 -24.18 45.57 -5.28
CA VAL A 105 -24.13 46.95 -5.79
C VAL A 105 -23.63 47.93 -4.74
N LYS A 106 -24.15 47.88 -3.51
CA LYS A 106 -23.80 48.81 -2.42
C LYS A 106 -22.31 48.76 -2.09
N ASN A 107 -21.72 47.57 -2.12
CA ASN A 107 -20.29 47.37 -1.87
C ASN A 107 -19.41 47.54 -3.12
N LYS A 108 -19.99 47.95 -4.26
CA LYS A 108 -19.27 48.22 -5.52
C LYS A 108 -18.51 47.02 -6.09
N LEU A 109 -19.01 45.80 -5.85
CA LEU A 109 -18.37 44.56 -6.31
C LEU A 109 -18.38 44.42 -7.84
N TYR A 110 -19.35 45.06 -8.49
CA TYR A 110 -19.48 45.15 -9.95
C TYR A 110 -18.26 45.78 -10.66
N LYS A 111 -17.33 46.40 -9.93
CA LYS A 111 -16.08 46.91 -10.50
C LYS A 111 -15.08 45.80 -10.85
N ASP A 112 -15.12 44.71 -10.09
CA ASP A 112 -14.18 43.60 -10.21
C ASP A 112 -14.85 42.34 -10.80
N ILE A 113 -16.18 42.26 -10.73
CA ILE A 113 -16.98 41.10 -11.09
C ILE A 113 -17.99 41.48 -12.17
N ASP A 114 -18.01 40.72 -13.27
CA ASP A 114 -18.92 40.91 -14.41
C ASP A 114 -20.20 40.07 -14.28
N GLU A 115 -20.15 38.95 -13.54
CA GLU A 115 -21.27 38.04 -13.36
C GLU A 115 -21.47 37.62 -11.91
N LEU A 116 -22.70 37.76 -11.43
CA LEU A 116 -23.13 37.26 -10.13
C LEU A 116 -24.08 36.08 -10.31
N TYR A 117 -23.84 35.01 -9.58
CA TYR A 117 -24.71 33.85 -9.46
C TYR A 117 -25.11 33.62 -8.00
N ILE A 118 -26.25 32.98 -7.79
CA ILE A 118 -26.72 32.52 -6.48
C ILE A 118 -26.97 31.02 -6.56
N LEU A 119 -26.18 30.24 -5.83
CA LEU A 119 -26.35 28.81 -5.71
C LEU A 119 -27.17 28.48 -4.46
N ILE A 120 -28.34 27.85 -4.69
CA ILE A 120 -29.27 27.43 -3.65
C ILE A 120 -29.06 25.96 -3.32
N LEU A 121 -28.55 25.70 -2.11
CA LEU A 121 -28.31 24.38 -1.54
C LEU A 121 -29.57 23.83 -0.86
N ASN A 122 -30.65 23.73 -1.63
CA ASN A 122 -31.93 23.22 -1.15
C ASN A 122 -32.61 22.41 -2.26
N ASP A 123 -33.17 21.27 -1.88
CA ASP A 123 -33.92 20.35 -2.74
C ASP A 123 -35.42 20.66 -2.84
N ASP A 124 -35.93 21.58 -2.01
CA ASP A 124 -37.33 22.01 -2.06
C ASP A 124 -37.64 22.66 -3.42
N PRO A 125 -38.67 22.20 -4.16
CA PRO A 125 -39.08 22.86 -5.40
C PRO A 125 -39.47 24.32 -5.14
N HIS A 126 -38.85 25.25 -5.87
CA HIS A 126 -39.12 26.67 -5.73
C HIS A 126 -39.17 27.36 -7.10
N LYS A 127 -40.14 28.25 -7.26
CA LYS A 127 -40.32 29.09 -8.45
C LYS A 127 -40.47 30.53 -8.03
N TYR A 128 -39.91 31.44 -8.82
CA TYR A 128 -40.01 32.87 -8.59
C TYR A 128 -40.91 33.50 -9.64
N ARG A 129 -41.84 34.36 -9.22
CA ARG A 129 -42.60 35.19 -10.16
C ARG A 129 -41.65 36.17 -10.85
N ASN A 130 -41.89 36.49 -12.11
CA ASN A 130 -41.10 37.48 -12.85
C ASN A 130 -39.59 37.20 -12.81
N ASP A 131 -39.22 35.92 -12.96
CA ASP A 131 -37.83 35.46 -12.88
C ASP A 131 -36.97 35.89 -14.08
N ASN A 132 -37.61 36.26 -15.19
CA ASN A 132 -36.98 36.86 -16.37
C ASN A 132 -36.72 38.37 -16.22
N ASN A 133 -37.24 39.03 -15.18
CA ASN A 133 -37.02 40.46 -15.01
C ASN A 133 -35.55 40.73 -14.71
N GLU A 134 -34.99 41.70 -15.43
CA GLU A 134 -33.62 42.15 -15.24
C GLU A 134 -33.50 42.92 -13.92
N ILE A 135 -32.49 42.55 -13.13
CA ILE A 135 -32.07 43.29 -11.94
C ILE A 135 -30.77 44.00 -12.30
N ASP A 136 -30.76 45.33 -12.19
CA ASP A 136 -29.55 46.11 -12.44
C ASP A 136 -28.54 45.92 -11.30
N ILE A 137 -27.48 45.17 -11.61
CA ILE A 137 -26.35 44.97 -10.71
C ILE A 137 -25.12 45.80 -11.12
N LYS A 138 -25.28 46.76 -12.03
CA LYS A 138 -24.23 47.66 -12.54
C LYS A 138 -23.04 46.99 -13.21
N THR A 139 -23.24 45.77 -13.72
CA THR A 139 -22.27 45.02 -14.53
C THR A 139 -22.62 45.10 -16.01
N THR A 140 -21.69 44.70 -16.87
CA THR A 140 -21.93 44.59 -18.32
C THR A 140 -22.91 43.46 -18.66
N LYS A 141 -22.97 42.41 -17.84
CA LYS A 141 -23.92 41.31 -18.00
C LYS A 141 -25.16 41.53 -17.13
N LYS A 142 -26.31 41.09 -17.65
CA LYS A 142 -27.62 41.24 -17.00
C LYS A 142 -27.82 40.13 -15.96
N PHE A 143 -28.36 40.48 -14.79
CA PHE A 143 -28.80 39.50 -13.81
C PHE A 143 -30.29 39.24 -13.95
N THR A 144 -30.68 37.98 -14.06
CA THR A 144 -32.07 37.52 -13.97
C THR A 144 -32.14 36.33 -13.03
N ILE A 145 -33.24 36.21 -12.28
CA ILE A 145 -33.40 35.07 -11.37
C ILE A 145 -33.37 33.75 -12.17
N LYS A 146 -33.96 33.73 -13.36
CA LYS A 146 -34.00 32.54 -14.21
C LYS A 146 -32.60 32.05 -14.60
N ASN A 147 -31.69 32.93 -14.99
CA ASN A 147 -30.38 32.51 -15.48
C ASN A 147 -29.31 32.45 -14.38
N ASN A 148 -29.42 33.31 -13.37
CA ASN A 148 -28.36 33.49 -12.39
C ASN A 148 -28.63 32.80 -11.04
N VAL A 149 -29.85 32.31 -10.80
CA VAL A 149 -30.16 31.50 -9.62
C VAL A 149 -30.16 30.01 -10.01
N ILE A 150 -29.23 29.28 -9.42
CA ILE A 150 -28.99 27.85 -9.67
C ILE A 150 -29.45 27.08 -8.44
N ASN A 151 -30.36 26.14 -8.62
CA ASN A 151 -30.79 25.19 -7.59
C ASN A 151 -30.24 23.79 -7.90
N PHE A 152 -30.51 22.81 -7.03
CA PHE A 152 -30.04 21.44 -7.27
C PHE A 152 -30.60 20.83 -8.55
N GLU A 153 -31.84 21.11 -8.93
CA GLU A 153 -32.41 20.64 -10.21
C GLU A 153 -31.56 21.11 -11.40
N LYS A 154 -31.29 22.42 -11.49
CA LYS A 154 -30.43 22.98 -12.55
C LYS A 154 -29.01 22.45 -12.47
N LEU A 155 -28.43 22.35 -11.28
CA LEU A 155 -27.08 21.84 -11.10
C LEU A 155 -26.97 20.38 -11.56
N ILE A 156 -27.95 19.53 -11.22
CA ILE A 156 -28.00 18.13 -11.66
C ILE A 156 -28.09 18.06 -13.18
N THR A 157 -28.97 18.85 -13.81
CA THR A 157 -29.07 18.92 -15.29
C THR A 157 -27.75 19.35 -15.93
N GLU A 158 -27.06 20.34 -15.36
CA GLU A 158 -25.76 20.80 -15.83
C GLU A 158 -24.68 19.71 -15.70
N ILE A 159 -24.64 19.02 -14.56
CA ILE A 159 -23.73 17.89 -14.33
C ILE A 159 -24.00 16.80 -15.37
N GLU A 160 -25.25 16.36 -15.51
CA GLU A 160 -25.67 15.31 -16.45
C GLU A 160 -25.28 15.67 -17.89
N THR A 161 -25.60 16.90 -18.30
CA THR A 161 -25.32 17.38 -19.66
C THR A 161 -23.82 17.37 -19.94
N LYS A 162 -23.00 17.88 -19.02
CA LYS A 162 -21.55 17.97 -19.19
C LYS A 162 -20.84 16.64 -19.01
N SER A 163 -21.40 15.72 -18.22
CA SER A 163 -20.82 14.40 -17.98
C SER A 163 -21.27 13.33 -18.97
N LYS A 164 -22.25 13.60 -19.84
CA LYS A 164 -22.84 12.64 -20.79
C LYS A 164 -21.81 11.80 -21.56
N ASN A 165 -20.71 12.41 -21.99
CA ASN A 165 -19.61 11.75 -22.69
C ASN A 165 -18.29 11.75 -21.90
N ASN A 166 -18.34 12.04 -20.60
CA ASN A 166 -17.18 12.12 -19.73
C ASN A 166 -17.49 11.48 -18.36
N PRO A 167 -17.51 10.14 -18.26
CA PRO A 167 -17.78 9.44 -17.00
C PRO A 167 -16.82 9.86 -15.87
N LYS A 168 -15.55 10.15 -16.20
CA LYS A 168 -14.56 10.64 -15.23
C LYS A 168 -14.98 11.96 -14.57
N LEU A 169 -15.65 12.84 -15.31
CA LEU A 169 -16.20 14.08 -14.75
C LEU A 169 -17.28 13.77 -13.71
N LEU A 170 -18.18 12.84 -13.99
CA LEU A 170 -19.23 12.43 -13.06
C LEU A 170 -18.65 11.83 -11.79
N THR A 171 -17.72 10.88 -11.92
CA THR A 171 -17.00 10.26 -10.79
C THR A 171 -16.29 11.31 -9.94
N LYS A 172 -15.64 12.29 -10.57
CA LYS A 172 -14.95 13.39 -9.86
C LYS A 172 -15.93 14.26 -9.08
N ILE A 173 -17.07 14.61 -9.68
CA ILE A 173 -18.12 15.40 -9.03
C ILE A 173 -18.74 14.63 -7.87
N TYR A 174 -19.04 13.34 -8.06
CA TYR A 174 -19.51 12.46 -6.99
C TYR A 174 -18.52 12.42 -5.83
N GLY A 175 -17.22 12.32 -6.11
CA GLY A 175 -16.14 12.44 -5.13
C GLY A 175 -16.24 13.73 -4.32
N TYR A 176 -16.37 14.89 -4.97
CA TYR A 176 -16.55 16.17 -4.25
C TYR A 176 -17.81 16.21 -3.39
N VAL A 177 -18.94 15.72 -3.89
CA VAL A 177 -20.20 15.69 -3.15
C VAL A 177 -20.07 14.83 -1.90
N ASN A 178 -19.43 13.66 -2.00
CA ASN A 178 -19.16 12.79 -0.86
C ASN A 178 -18.28 13.44 0.20
N MET A 179 -17.48 14.44 -0.19
CA MET A 179 -16.64 15.15 0.78
C MET A 179 -17.43 15.80 1.90
N VAL A 180 -18.69 16.19 1.68
CA VAL A 180 -19.54 16.78 2.72
C VAL A 180 -19.82 15.78 3.85
N PHE A 181 -20.05 14.51 3.52
CA PHE A 181 -20.52 13.50 4.47
C PHE A 181 -19.42 12.99 5.39
N GLU A 182 -18.19 12.92 4.91
CA GLU A 182 -17.09 12.33 5.66
C GLU A 182 -16.37 13.35 6.57
N THR A 183 -16.52 14.66 6.36
CA THR A 183 -15.59 15.65 6.94
C THR A 183 -16.08 16.45 8.13
N GLY A 184 -17.20 16.05 8.75
CA GLY A 184 -17.85 16.72 9.89
C GLY A 184 -16.93 17.64 10.70
N ARG A 185 -17.03 18.94 10.47
CA ARG A 185 -15.98 19.88 10.89
C ARG A 185 -15.86 19.97 12.41
N LEU A 186 -14.62 19.87 12.89
CA LEU A 186 -14.17 20.39 14.19
C LEU A 186 -12.88 21.24 14.10
N SER A 187 -12.26 21.39 12.91
CA SER A 187 -11.03 22.19 12.72
C SER A 187 -11.27 23.43 11.83
N TRP A 188 -10.48 24.47 12.06
CA TRP A 188 -10.51 25.75 11.31
C TRP A 188 -9.84 25.67 9.92
N GLU A 189 -9.34 24.49 9.50
CA GLU A 189 -8.56 24.32 8.27
C GLU A 189 -9.42 24.02 7.04
N SER A 190 -8.92 24.35 5.84
CA SER A 190 -9.61 24.07 4.57
C SER A 190 -9.75 22.56 4.33
N ILE A 191 -10.99 22.13 4.06
CA ILE A 191 -11.32 20.73 3.76
C ILE A 191 -10.59 20.23 2.51
N ILE A 192 -10.41 21.12 1.53
CA ILE A 192 -9.67 20.83 0.31
C ILE A 192 -8.19 20.60 0.61
N SER A 193 -7.60 21.40 1.50
CA SER A 193 -6.20 21.24 1.91
C SER A 193 -5.98 19.88 2.56
N LYS A 194 -6.86 19.50 3.51
CA LYS A 194 -6.77 18.20 4.17
C LYS A 194 -6.96 17.03 3.21
N THR A 195 -7.92 17.14 2.28
CA THR A 195 -8.10 16.14 1.22
C THR A 195 -6.84 15.99 0.37
N ASN A 196 -6.22 17.10 -0.03
CA ASN A 196 -4.99 17.06 -0.81
C ASN A 196 -3.85 16.39 -0.03
N GLU A 197 -3.72 16.63 1.27
CA GLU A 197 -2.71 16.01 2.15
C GLU A 197 -2.88 14.48 2.26
N LEU A 198 -4.13 14.02 2.43
CA LEU A 198 -4.43 12.60 2.50
C LEU A 198 -4.28 11.91 1.15
N SER A 199 -4.58 12.61 0.06
CA SER A 199 -4.52 12.09 -1.31
C SER A 199 -3.11 12.12 -1.92
N GLN A 200 -2.09 12.51 -1.15
CA GLN A 200 -0.72 12.55 -1.66
C GLN A 200 -0.22 11.15 -2.00
N GLU A 201 0.49 11.06 -3.11
CA GLU A 201 1.27 9.90 -3.49
C GLU A 201 2.75 10.21 -3.26
N ASN A 202 3.35 9.58 -2.26
CA ASN A 202 4.75 9.78 -1.90
C ASN A 202 5.44 8.43 -1.79
N ILE A 203 6.52 8.26 -2.54
CA ILE A 203 7.40 7.10 -2.43
C ILE A 203 8.78 7.61 -2.08
N TYR A 204 9.27 7.23 -0.90
CA TYR A 204 10.63 7.56 -0.46
C TYR A 204 11.43 6.27 -0.35
N ASN A 205 12.40 6.09 -1.24
CA ASN A 205 13.29 4.94 -1.26
C ASN A 205 14.74 5.45 -1.12
N THR A 206 15.24 5.51 0.12
CA THR A 206 16.62 5.92 0.43
C THR A 206 17.45 4.71 0.83
N LYS A 207 18.74 4.87 1.16
CA LYS A 207 19.54 3.76 1.68
C LYS A 207 18.98 3.21 3.00
N GLU A 208 18.37 4.07 3.81
CA GLU A 208 17.97 3.75 5.19
C GLU A 208 16.50 3.33 5.31
N TYR A 209 15.61 3.89 4.49
CA TYR A 209 14.17 3.65 4.60
C TYR A 209 13.51 3.51 3.23
N TYR A 210 12.49 2.66 3.16
CA TYR A 210 11.58 2.57 2.03
C TYR A 210 10.14 2.72 2.55
N THR A 211 9.53 3.87 2.28
CA THR A 211 8.16 4.17 2.68
C THR A 211 7.30 4.47 1.46
N TRP A 212 6.03 4.09 1.54
CA TRP A 212 5.05 4.31 0.50
C TRP A 212 3.80 4.93 1.12
N LYS A 213 3.35 6.08 0.62
CA LYS A 213 2.08 6.72 0.96
C LYS A 213 1.26 6.86 -0.30
N LYS A 214 -0.01 6.47 -0.25
CA LYS A 214 -0.97 6.76 -1.31
C LYS A 214 -2.35 6.96 -0.73
N GLY A 215 -3.03 8.02 -1.15
CA GLY A 215 -4.43 8.23 -0.85
C GLY A 215 -5.29 8.11 -2.08
N PHE A 216 -6.50 7.61 -1.89
CA PHE A 216 -7.50 7.54 -2.95
C PHE A 216 -8.88 7.84 -2.37
N GLY A 217 -9.50 8.92 -2.86
CA GLY A 217 -10.75 9.43 -2.30
C GLY A 217 -10.61 9.85 -0.84
N ASP A 218 -11.23 9.08 0.06
CA ASP A 218 -11.35 9.41 1.49
C ASP A 218 -10.49 8.56 2.41
N VAL A 219 -9.67 7.69 1.83
CA VAL A 219 -8.84 6.74 2.54
C VAL A 219 -7.40 6.86 2.04
N SER A 220 -6.45 6.69 2.96
CA SER A 220 -5.04 6.65 2.62
C SER A 220 -4.33 5.52 3.35
N LEU A 221 -3.28 5.02 2.69
CA LEU A 221 -2.36 4.06 3.26
C LEU A 221 -0.98 4.70 3.40
N PHE A 222 -0.33 4.42 4.51
CA PHE A 222 1.10 4.68 4.72
C PHE A 222 1.78 3.38 5.14
N ALA A 223 2.81 2.96 4.41
CA ALA A 223 3.44 1.67 4.60
C ALA A 223 4.97 1.77 4.69
N PHE A 224 5.56 0.92 5.53
CA PHE A 224 6.98 0.62 5.53
C PHE A 224 7.23 -0.62 4.68
N ILE A 225 7.99 -0.48 3.61
CA ILE A 225 8.30 -1.56 2.68
C ILE A 225 9.65 -2.16 3.06
N PRO A 226 9.77 -3.50 3.16
CA PRO A 226 11.05 -4.14 3.47
C PRO A 226 12.11 -3.85 2.41
N LYS A 227 13.31 -3.49 2.85
CA LYS A 227 14.52 -3.43 2.02
C LYS A 227 15.44 -4.62 2.22
N SER A 228 15.18 -5.43 3.25
CA SER A 228 16.01 -6.56 3.62
C SER A 228 15.18 -7.76 4.06
N TYR A 229 15.79 -8.94 4.05
CA TYR A 229 15.18 -10.17 4.56
C TYR A 229 14.89 -10.16 6.07
N LYS A 230 15.37 -9.15 6.81
CA LYS A 230 15.13 -8.98 8.25
C LYS A 230 13.95 -8.05 8.55
N GLU A 231 13.61 -7.18 7.63
CA GLU A 231 12.52 -6.22 7.78
C GLU A 231 11.18 -6.85 7.42
N LYS A 232 10.12 -6.36 8.06
CA LYS A 232 8.74 -6.76 7.79
C LYS A 232 7.95 -5.58 7.26
N LEU A 233 7.04 -5.87 6.34
CA LEU A 233 6.04 -4.93 5.86
C LEU A 233 5.13 -4.53 7.01
N SER A 234 4.73 -3.26 7.03
CA SER A 234 3.63 -2.78 7.87
C SER A 234 2.90 -1.66 7.15
N CYS A 235 1.62 -1.49 7.47
CA CYS A 235 0.77 -0.49 6.86
C CYS A 235 -0.13 0.14 7.91
N VAL A 236 -0.39 1.44 7.75
CA VAL A 236 -1.38 2.20 8.49
C VAL A 236 -2.48 2.61 7.52
N VAL A 237 -3.73 2.35 7.91
CA VAL A 237 -4.92 2.88 7.25
C VAL A 237 -5.39 4.12 7.99
N GLU A 238 -5.62 5.20 7.25
CA GLU A 238 -6.19 6.44 7.76
C GLU A 238 -7.41 6.81 6.92
N PHE A 239 -8.51 7.16 7.60
CA PHE A 239 -9.72 7.69 6.99
C PHE A 239 -9.83 9.18 7.26
N ARG A 240 -10.31 9.92 6.27
CA ARG A 240 -10.67 11.34 6.42
C ARG A 240 -11.91 11.58 7.31
N LYS A 241 -12.53 10.50 7.79
CA LYS A 241 -13.86 10.58 8.38
C LYS A 241 -13.81 11.18 9.78
N TYR A 242 -14.48 12.31 9.99
CA TYR A 242 -14.35 13.12 11.21
C TYR A 242 -14.62 12.36 12.52
N ASN A 243 -15.63 11.48 12.54
CA ASN A 243 -16.02 10.76 13.75
C ASN A 243 -15.02 9.65 14.13
N ILE A 244 -14.06 9.38 13.26
CA ILE A 244 -12.94 8.46 13.46
C ILE A 244 -11.60 9.12 13.09
N GLU A 245 -11.56 10.46 13.01
CA GLU A 245 -10.33 11.19 12.72
C GLU A 245 -9.32 10.94 13.85
N GLY A 246 -8.09 10.60 13.49
CA GLY A 246 -7.06 10.15 14.43
C GLY A 246 -7.10 8.67 14.78
N ALA A 247 -8.06 7.88 14.27
CA ALA A 247 -7.99 6.42 14.35
C ALA A 247 -6.93 5.88 13.38
N ILE A 248 -5.79 5.48 13.92
CA ILE A 248 -4.66 4.90 13.18
C ILE A 248 -4.79 3.37 13.25
N ILE A 249 -5.20 2.73 12.15
CA ILE A 249 -5.32 1.27 12.09
C ILE A 249 -4.03 0.70 11.52
N SER A 250 -3.23 0.08 12.37
CA SER A 250 -1.97 -0.57 11.97
C SER A 250 -2.20 -2.04 11.63
N ILE A 251 -1.65 -2.49 10.50
CA ILE A 251 -1.75 -3.86 10.00
C ILE A 251 -0.34 -4.36 9.72
N ASP A 252 0.00 -5.53 10.28
CA ASP A 252 1.31 -6.17 10.09
C ASP A 252 1.39 -6.98 8.78
N GLN A 253 2.60 -7.41 8.42
CA GLN A 253 2.85 -8.21 7.21
C GLN A 253 2.00 -9.49 7.14
N GLU A 254 1.85 -10.23 8.24
CA GLU A 254 1.18 -11.53 8.22
C GLU A 254 -0.31 -11.36 7.90
N LYS A 255 -0.93 -10.34 8.49
CA LYS A 255 -2.29 -9.91 8.20
C LYS A 255 -2.43 -9.38 6.78
N LEU A 256 -1.54 -8.50 6.34
CA LEU A 256 -1.55 -7.95 4.98
C LEU A 256 -1.54 -9.06 3.93
N LEU A 257 -0.60 -10.01 4.04
CA LEU A 257 -0.45 -11.11 3.09
C LEU A 257 -1.67 -12.05 3.07
N LYS A 258 -2.27 -12.30 4.23
CA LYS A 258 -3.36 -13.28 4.37
C LYS A 258 -4.74 -12.69 4.01
N ASP A 259 -4.98 -11.46 4.42
CA ASP A 259 -6.32 -10.90 4.51
C ASP A 259 -6.55 -9.76 3.50
N TYR A 260 -5.51 -8.98 3.17
CA TYR A 260 -5.64 -7.75 2.38
C TYR A 260 -5.06 -7.85 0.97
N PHE A 261 -3.98 -8.62 0.80
CA PHE A 261 -3.29 -8.86 -0.48
C PHE A 261 -3.95 -10.00 -1.26
N VAL A 262 -5.27 -9.90 -1.37
CA VAL A 262 -6.15 -10.92 -1.94
C VAL A 262 -6.90 -10.37 -3.15
N THR A 263 -7.62 -11.23 -3.86
CA THR A 263 -8.47 -10.77 -4.97
C THR A 263 -9.60 -9.88 -4.47
N LYS A 264 -10.14 -9.04 -5.37
CA LYS A 264 -11.31 -8.18 -5.08
C LYS A 264 -12.46 -8.93 -4.39
N GLU A 265 -12.79 -10.11 -4.89
CA GLU A 265 -13.89 -10.93 -4.36
C GLU A 265 -13.62 -11.44 -2.94
N VAL A 266 -12.40 -11.90 -2.68
CA VAL A 266 -12.00 -12.36 -1.34
C VAL A 266 -11.97 -11.20 -0.37
N PHE A 267 -11.43 -10.04 -0.78
CA PHE A 267 -11.43 -8.83 0.04
C PHE A 267 -12.87 -8.42 0.37
N GLN A 268 -13.75 -8.39 -0.63
CA GLN A 268 -15.15 -8.01 -0.47
C GLN A 268 -15.85 -8.88 0.57
N ASN A 269 -15.74 -10.20 0.43
CA ASN A 269 -16.38 -11.14 1.34
C ASN A 269 -15.84 -11.08 2.77
N LYS A 270 -14.59 -10.62 2.94
CA LYS A 270 -13.95 -10.55 4.25
C LYS A 270 -14.18 -9.21 4.96
N HIS A 271 -14.13 -8.10 4.22
CA HIS A 271 -14.07 -6.76 4.80
C HIS A 271 -15.36 -5.95 4.60
N ILE A 272 -16.27 -6.38 3.74
CA ILE A 272 -17.53 -5.68 3.49
C ILE A 272 -18.67 -6.46 4.14
N ILE A 273 -19.19 -5.93 5.25
CA ILE A 273 -20.32 -6.51 5.98
C ILE A 273 -21.59 -6.36 5.15
N GLY A 274 -21.81 -5.16 4.60
CA GLY A 274 -22.88 -4.90 3.66
C GLY A 274 -23.56 -3.55 3.83
N ARG A 275 -24.46 -3.28 2.90
CA ARG A 275 -25.28 -2.08 2.79
C ARG A 275 -26.65 -2.39 2.21
N GLU A 276 -27.60 -1.50 2.39
CA GLU A 276 -28.81 -1.51 1.57
C GLU A 276 -28.44 -1.15 0.12
N THR A 277 -29.05 -1.78 -0.88
CA THR A 277 -28.68 -1.58 -2.30
C THR A 277 -28.80 -0.12 -2.77
N LEU A 278 -29.69 0.66 -2.14
CA LEU A 278 -29.91 2.07 -2.43
C LEU A 278 -29.08 3.01 -1.53
N ASP A 279 -28.44 2.48 -0.48
CA ASP A 279 -27.52 3.23 0.36
C ASP A 279 -26.13 3.22 -0.29
N ASP A 280 -25.49 4.38 -0.31
CA ASP A 280 -24.12 4.51 -0.77
C ASP A 280 -23.13 4.26 0.37
N ASP A 281 -23.58 4.25 1.62
CA ASP A 281 -22.75 3.92 2.76
C ASP A 281 -22.83 2.42 3.07
N SER A 282 -21.69 1.84 3.44
CA SER A 282 -21.53 0.42 3.76
C SER A 282 -20.87 0.23 5.12
N TRP A 283 -21.29 -0.83 5.82
CA TRP A 283 -20.56 -1.34 6.96
C TRP A 283 -19.37 -2.16 6.50
N ILE A 284 -18.21 -1.84 7.05
CA ILE A 284 -16.97 -2.57 6.81
C ILE A 284 -16.34 -3.06 8.11
N GLU A 285 -15.45 -4.03 8.00
CA GLU A 285 -14.62 -4.54 9.09
C GLU A 285 -13.15 -4.58 8.67
N ILE A 286 -12.31 -3.85 9.41
CA ILE A 286 -10.85 -3.86 9.25
C ILE A 286 -10.27 -4.24 10.60
N GLU A 287 -9.45 -5.29 10.63
CA GLU A 287 -9.03 -5.92 11.87
C GLU A 287 -10.24 -6.22 12.78
N ASN A 288 -10.31 -5.59 13.96
CA ASN A 288 -11.42 -5.76 14.90
C ASN A 288 -12.29 -4.50 15.01
N ILE A 289 -12.26 -3.63 13.98
CA ILE A 289 -12.96 -2.35 13.97
C ILE A 289 -14.05 -2.38 12.90
N ARG A 290 -15.29 -2.17 13.35
CA ARG A 290 -16.45 -2.00 12.47
C ARG A 290 -16.83 -0.54 12.36
N MET A 291 -17.02 -0.09 11.14
CA MET A 291 -17.38 1.30 10.86
C MET A 291 -18.23 1.40 9.60
N LYS A 292 -18.97 2.50 9.49
CA LYS A 292 -19.75 2.84 8.31
C LYS A 292 -18.96 3.86 7.47
N ILE A 293 -18.65 3.51 6.23
CA ILE A 293 -17.98 4.39 5.26
C ILE A 293 -18.72 4.38 3.93
N ASN A 294 -18.51 5.35 3.05
CA ASN A 294 -18.99 5.24 1.68
C ASN A 294 -18.46 3.95 0.99
N ALA A 295 -19.33 3.22 0.31
CA ALA A 295 -19.00 1.98 -0.41
C ALA A 295 -17.98 2.18 -1.55
N TYR A 296 -17.89 3.39 -2.10
CA TYR A 296 -16.87 3.82 -3.03
C TYR A 296 -15.50 3.93 -2.34
N SER A 297 -15.47 4.49 -1.14
CA SER A 297 -14.25 4.58 -0.32
C SER A 297 -13.78 3.19 0.12
N ALA A 298 -14.70 2.24 0.32
CA ALA A 298 -14.35 0.83 0.54
C ALA A 298 -13.68 0.20 -0.69
N TYR A 299 -14.16 0.53 -1.89
CA TYR A 299 -13.52 0.10 -3.15
C TYR A 299 -12.12 0.72 -3.30
N HIS A 300 -11.97 2.01 -2.97
CA HIS A 300 -10.68 2.69 -2.97
C HIS A 300 -9.67 2.05 -2.00
N LEU A 301 -10.13 1.64 -0.82
CA LEU A 301 -9.30 0.91 0.13
C LEU A 301 -8.74 -0.39 -0.48
N TYR A 302 -9.57 -1.17 -1.17
CA TYR A 302 -9.11 -2.35 -1.91
C TYR A 302 -8.07 -1.97 -2.97
N CYS A 303 -8.32 -0.93 -3.78
CA CYS A 303 -7.37 -0.47 -4.80
C CYS A 303 -6.00 -0.12 -4.18
N LEU A 304 -6.00 0.58 -3.04
CA LEU A 304 -4.77 0.95 -2.34
C LEU A 304 -4.00 -0.27 -1.82
N PHE A 305 -4.68 -1.27 -1.25
CA PHE A 305 -4.01 -2.52 -0.83
C PHE A 305 -3.45 -3.29 -2.02
N ASN A 306 -4.16 -3.32 -3.15
CA ASN A 306 -3.66 -3.94 -4.37
C ASN A 306 -2.41 -3.23 -4.92
N ASP A 307 -2.38 -1.90 -4.88
CA ASP A 307 -1.20 -1.12 -5.27
C ASP A 307 -0.02 -1.38 -4.33
N LEU A 308 -0.26 -1.38 -3.02
CA LEU A 308 0.75 -1.71 -2.03
C LEU A 308 1.29 -3.14 -2.20
N HIS A 309 0.44 -4.09 -2.55
CA HIS A 309 0.85 -5.47 -2.85
C HIS A 309 1.82 -5.53 -4.03
N ASN A 310 1.59 -4.74 -5.08
CA ASN A 310 2.50 -4.67 -6.23
C ASN A 310 3.86 -4.11 -5.82
N VAL A 311 3.87 -3.01 -5.05
CA VAL A 311 5.11 -2.41 -4.52
C VAL A 311 5.87 -3.39 -3.63
N TYR A 312 5.17 -4.14 -2.77
CA TYR A 312 5.77 -5.17 -1.94
C TYR A 312 6.37 -6.31 -2.78
N LYS A 313 5.69 -6.77 -3.83
CA LYS A 313 6.22 -7.80 -4.74
C LYS A 313 7.51 -7.36 -5.42
N GLU A 314 7.56 -6.12 -5.91
CA GLU A 314 8.76 -5.56 -6.52
C GLU A 314 9.93 -5.54 -5.53
N ALA A 315 9.68 -5.09 -4.30
CA ALA A 315 10.70 -5.10 -3.24
C ALA A 315 11.20 -6.52 -2.92
N GLN A 316 10.30 -7.50 -2.86
CA GLN A 316 10.69 -8.90 -2.65
C GLN A 316 11.51 -9.48 -3.81
N ILE A 317 11.19 -9.11 -5.06
CA ILE A 317 11.98 -9.51 -6.23
C ILE A 317 13.41 -8.97 -6.12
N GLU A 318 13.58 -7.69 -5.76
CA GLU A 318 14.91 -7.09 -5.57
C GLU A 318 15.71 -7.77 -4.45
N ILE A 319 15.08 -8.01 -3.29
CA ILE A 319 15.68 -8.72 -2.16
C ILE A 319 16.12 -10.12 -2.57
N ASN A 320 15.24 -10.87 -3.25
CA ASN A 320 15.53 -12.24 -3.68
C ASN A 320 16.65 -12.29 -4.73
N LYS A 321 16.70 -11.33 -5.66
CA LYS A 321 17.77 -11.22 -6.66
C LYS A 321 19.14 -10.97 -6.01
N ILE A 322 19.19 -10.15 -4.96
CA ILE A 322 20.43 -9.91 -4.21
C ILE A 322 20.89 -11.21 -3.54
N MET A 323 19.98 -11.92 -2.86
CA MET A 323 20.29 -13.15 -2.14
C MET A 323 20.44 -14.39 -3.05
N GLY A 324 20.07 -14.30 -4.32
CA GLY A 324 20.02 -15.44 -5.25
C GLY A 324 19.00 -16.50 -4.85
N THR A 325 17.86 -16.09 -4.28
CA THR A 325 16.79 -16.98 -3.81
C THR A 325 15.64 -17.13 -4.81
N GLU A 326 15.77 -16.55 -6.00
CA GLU A 326 14.76 -16.60 -7.06
C GLU A 326 14.43 -18.06 -7.43
N GLY A 327 13.16 -18.44 -7.35
CA GLY A 327 12.68 -19.78 -7.65
C GLY A 327 12.94 -20.84 -6.57
N LEU A 328 13.51 -20.48 -5.42
CA LEU A 328 13.64 -21.38 -4.27
C LEU A 328 12.39 -21.35 -3.39
N ALA A 329 12.00 -22.50 -2.86
CA ALA A 329 10.90 -22.58 -1.91
C ALA A 329 11.34 -22.00 -0.55
N GLU A 330 10.66 -20.95 -0.12
CA GLU A 330 10.90 -20.28 1.17
C GLU A 330 10.01 -20.88 2.27
N LYS A 331 10.58 -21.00 3.47
CA LYS A 331 9.90 -21.44 4.69
C LYS A 331 10.51 -20.75 5.91
N ASN A 332 9.80 -19.78 6.49
CA ASN A 332 10.18 -19.07 7.71
C ASN A 332 11.59 -18.45 7.68
N GLY A 333 11.92 -17.75 6.60
CA GLY A 333 13.22 -17.12 6.33
C GLY A 333 14.30 -18.08 5.85
N LYS A 334 13.96 -19.34 5.54
CA LYS A 334 14.89 -20.37 5.06
C LYS A 334 14.52 -20.81 3.64
N TYR A 335 15.51 -21.11 2.81
CA TYR A 335 15.30 -21.42 1.39
C TYR A 335 15.76 -22.83 1.06
N LEU A 336 14.87 -23.67 0.55
CA LEU A 336 15.17 -25.07 0.25
C LEU A 336 16.15 -25.18 -0.93
N ILE A 337 17.33 -25.74 -0.68
CA ILE A 337 18.38 -25.93 -1.70
C ILE A 337 18.56 -27.41 -2.10
N ALA A 338 18.27 -28.35 -1.20
CA ALA A 338 18.43 -29.76 -1.48
C ALA A 338 17.47 -30.66 -0.68
N ASN A 339 17.27 -31.87 -1.19
CA ASN A 339 16.57 -32.96 -0.54
C ASN A 339 17.47 -34.20 -0.67
N VAL A 340 17.90 -34.78 0.46
CA VAL A 340 18.86 -35.89 0.52
C VAL A 340 18.38 -36.96 1.49
N SER A 341 18.94 -38.18 1.43
CA SER A 341 18.67 -39.21 2.45
C SER A 341 19.35 -38.89 3.78
N LYS A 342 18.91 -39.52 4.87
CA LYS A 342 19.57 -39.34 6.18
C LYS A 342 21.01 -39.83 6.12
N GLU A 343 21.26 -40.96 5.46
CA GLU A 343 22.60 -41.49 5.23
C GLU A 343 23.50 -40.48 4.52
N GLN A 344 23.02 -39.86 3.44
CA GLN A 344 23.78 -38.87 2.69
C GLN A 344 24.05 -37.61 3.54
N TRP A 345 23.09 -37.18 4.36
CA TRP A 345 23.31 -36.06 5.28
C TRP A 345 24.36 -36.37 6.34
N PHE A 346 24.32 -37.54 6.98
CA PHE A 346 25.35 -37.90 7.98
C PHE A 346 26.75 -37.97 7.37
N ARG A 347 26.87 -38.40 6.11
CA ARG A 347 28.14 -38.36 5.38
C ARG A 347 28.64 -36.94 5.12
N ILE A 348 27.72 -36.01 4.83
CA ILE A 348 28.06 -34.57 4.73
C ILE A 348 28.59 -34.06 6.07
N ILE A 349 27.96 -34.42 7.18
CA ILE A 349 28.43 -34.03 8.53
C ILE A 349 29.81 -34.63 8.83
N GLU A 350 30.04 -35.91 8.53
CA GLU A 350 31.36 -36.54 8.70
C GLU A 350 32.45 -35.87 7.86
N PHE A 351 32.11 -35.48 6.63
CA PHE A 351 33.02 -34.74 5.75
C PHE A 351 33.30 -33.35 6.33
N ALA A 352 32.27 -32.57 6.68
CA ALA A 352 32.40 -31.25 7.28
C ALA A 352 33.24 -31.27 8.58
N GLN A 353 33.11 -32.33 9.40
CA GLN A 353 33.88 -32.50 10.63
C GLN A 353 35.39 -32.69 10.39
N LYS A 354 35.77 -33.31 9.26
CA LYS A 354 37.17 -33.50 8.83
C LYS A 354 37.76 -32.25 8.18
N HIS A 355 36.91 -31.45 7.55
CA HIS A 355 37.28 -30.22 6.83
C HIS A 355 36.88 -28.96 7.61
N ASP A 356 37.23 -28.95 8.89
CA ASP A 356 36.95 -27.84 9.80
C ASP A 356 37.73 -26.59 9.39
N CYS A 357 37.07 -25.43 9.42
CA CYS A 357 37.71 -24.19 9.02
C CYS A 357 38.85 -23.76 9.94
N TYR A 358 38.94 -24.20 11.20
CA TYR A 358 40.07 -23.92 12.09
C TYR A 358 41.19 -24.95 12.00
N SER A 359 41.04 -26.01 11.19
CA SER A 359 42.05 -27.06 11.05
C SER A 359 43.21 -26.65 10.15
N TYR A 360 44.43 -26.76 10.67
CA TYR A 360 45.67 -26.70 9.88
C TYR A 360 45.99 -28.12 9.40
N ASN A 361 45.71 -28.41 8.12
CA ASN A 361 45.96 -29.73 7.55
C ASN A 361 47.25 -29.71 6.71
N GLU A 362 48.27 -30.47 7.13
CA GLU A 362 49.49 -30.75 6.34
C GLU A 362 49.22 -31.58 5.06
N ASN A 363 47.97 -32.04 4.86
CA ASN A 363 47.56 -33.01 3.82
C ASN A 363 47.05 -32.38 2.50
N GLY A 364 47.06 -31.06 2.34
CA GLY A 364 46.88 -30.40 1.02
C GLY A 364 45.45 -30.12 0.53
N ASP A 365 44.40 -30.45 1.29
CA ASP A 365 42.99 -30.17 0.93
C ASP A 365 42.47 -28.82 1.52
N GLU A 366 43.28 -27.77 1.45
CA GLU A 366 42.97 -26.45 2.04
C GLU A 366 41.70 -25.80 1.50
N GLU A 367 41.26 -26.16 0.28
CA GLU A 367 40.07 -25.61 -0.36
C GLU A 367 38.75 -26.02 0.33
N TRP A 368 38.73 -27.20 0.98
CA TRP A 368 37.53 -27.74 1.60
C TRP A 368 37.38 -27.34 3.07
N ASN A 369 38.41 -26.75 3.68
CA ASN A 369 38.42 -26.29 5.08
C ASN A 369 37.58 -25.01 5.26
N ILE A 370 36.28 -25.14 5.01
CA ILE A 370 35.30 -24.05 5.01
C ILE A 370 34.12 -24.31 5.94
N PHE A 371 34.13 -25.37 6.73
CA PHE A 371 32.99 -25.71 7.60
C PHE A 371 33.23 -25.24 9.04
N ASP A 372 32.29 -24.43 9.57
CA ASP A 372 32.27 -23.95 10.95
C ASP A 372 31.05 -24.49 11.72
N ASN A 373 31.21 -24.66 13.04
CA ASN A 373 30.23 -25.17 14.00
C ASN A 373 29.76 -26.61 13.75
N LYS A 374 30.72 -27.53 13.73
CA LYS A 374 30.56 -28.96 13.40
C LYS A 374 29.98 -29.88 14.49
N SER A 375 29.66 -29.34 15.67
CA SER A 375 29.28 -30.15 16.85
C SER A 375 27.80 -30.52 16.89
N VAL A 376 27.02 -30.09 15.88
CA VAL A 376 25.57 -30.28 15.81
C VAL A 376 25.21 -30.93 14.49
N ILE A 377 24.32 -31.93 14.52
CA ILE A 377 23.87 -32.66 13.33
C ILE A 377 22.86 -31.86 12.47
N ASP A 378 22.36 -30.75 12.97
CA ASP A 378 21.21 -30.02 12.42
C ASP A 378 21.60 -28.83 11.54
N PHE A 379 22.84 -28.34 11.63
CA PHE A 379 23.32 -27.22 10.82
C PHE A 379 24.84 -27.08 10.86
N PHE A 380 25.39 -26.35 9.89
CA PHE A 380 26.77 -25.85 9.89
C PHE A 380 26.82 -24.50 9.14
N TYR A 381 27.90 -23.75 9.34
CA TYR A 381 28.20 -22.55 8.57
C TYR A 381 29.28 -22.83 7.53
N LEU A 382 29.18 -22.16 6.39
CA LEU A 382 30.27 -22.07 5.41
C LEU A 382 31.08 -20.80 5.70
N SER A 383 32.34 -20.97 6.13
CA SER A 383 33.31 -19.90 6.43
C SER A 383 34.77 -20.37 6.29
N PRO A 384 35.53 -19.96 5.26
CA PRO A 384 36.94 -20.30 5.10
C PRO A 384 37.81 -19.60 6.16
N TYR A 385 38.85 -20.30 6.62
CA TYR A 385 39.69 -19.91 7.74
C TYR A 385 40.34 -18.52 7.70
N PHE A 386 40.48 -17.95 8.89
CA PHE A 386 40.88 -16.58 9.23
C PHE A 386 42.41 -16.33 9.33
N TYR A 387 43.28 -17.34 9.31
CA TYR A 387 44.74 -17.14 9.58
C TYR A 387 45.69 -17.25 8.38
N GLY A 388 45.24 -17.67 7.19
CA GLY A 388 46.16 -18.00 6.09
C GLY A 388 46.09 -17.17 4.81
N ASN A 389 44.91 -16.62 4.47
CA ASN A 389 44.72 -15.95 3.18
C ASN A 389 43.85 -14.69 3.35
N LYS A 390 44.50 -13.54 3.54
CA LYS A 390 43.81 -12.23 3.55
C LYS A 390 43.10 -11.91 2.22
N ASP A 391 43.42 -12.65 1.16
CA ASP A 391 42.95 -12.43 -0.21
C ASP A 391 41.73 -13.29 -0.60
N LYS A 392 41.35 -14.29 0.21
CA LYS A 392 40.13 -15.09 0.03
C LYS A 392 39.09 -14.61 1.03
N GLY A 393 38.05 -13.94 0.57
CA GLY A 393 37.02 -13.34 1.43
C GLY A 393 36.39 -14.31 2.44
N ILE A 394 35.82 -13.78 3.51
CA ILE A 394 35.09 -14.57 4.52
C ILE A 394 33.76 -14.97 3.89
N ILE A 395 33.60 -16.22 3.47
CA ILE A 395 32.30 -16.76 3.04
C ILE A 395 31.38 -16.87 4.26
N HIS A 396 30.13 -16.48 4.11
CA HIS A 396 29.09 -16.71 5.10
C HIS A 396 27.80 -17.19 4.44
N ALA A 397 27.43 -18.42 4.76
CA ALA A 397 26.11 -18.98 4.54
C ALA A 397 25.81 -19.99 5.65
N GLU A 398 24.57 -20.03 6.12
CA GLU A 398 24.13 -21.05 7.08
C GLU A 398 23.37 -22.15 6.34
N ILE A 399 23.81 -23.40 6.53
CA ILE A 399 23.11 -24.58 6.03
C ILE A 399 22.44 -25.26 7.21
N ARG A 400 21.12 -25.36 7.17
CA ARG A 400 20.31 -25.95 8.24
C ARG A 400 19.38 -27.01 7.68
N VAL A 401 19.15 -28.08 8.44
CA VAL A 401 18.26 -29.16 8.02
C VAL A 401 16.99 -29.27 8.83
N GLU A 402 15.97 -29.87 8.19
CA GLU A 402 14.79 -30.40 8.87
C GLU A 402 14.67 -31.90 8.53
N PHE A 403 14.74 -32.74 9.57
CA PHE A 403 14.56 -34.18 9.44
C PHE A 403 13.08 -34.52 9.28
N LEU A 404 12.75 -35.25 8.22
CA LEU A 404 11.39 -35.73 7.99
C LEU A 404 11.22 -37.15 8.57
N TYR A 405 9.96 -37.57 8.70
CA TYR A 405 9.63 -38.91 9.22
C TYR A 405 10.12 -40.04 8.32
N ASN A 406 10.14 -39.82 7.00
CA ASN A 406 10.74 -40.73 6.03
C ASN A 406 12.29 -40.64 6.05
N ASP A 407 12.97 -41.42 5.21
CA ASP A 407 14.43 -41.36 5.06
C ASP A 407 14.86 -40.15 4.21
N THR A 408 14.42 -38.96 4.63
CA THR A 408 14.61 -37.73 3.86
C THR A 408 14.93 -36.57 4.79
N VAL A 409 15.83 -35.72 4.31
CA VAL A 409 16.31 -34.51 4.99
C VAL A 409 16.16 -33.35 4.01
N ASN A 410 15.41 -32.34 4.43
CA ASN A 410 15.35 -31.07 3.71
C ASN A 410 16.52 -30.21 4.14
N VAL A 411 17.31 -29.73 3.17
CA VAL A 411 18.47 -28.87 3.39
C VAL A 411 18.13 -27.46 2.95
N PHE A 412 18.21 -26.54 3.90
CA PHE A 412 17.89 -25.14 3.72
C PHE A 412 19.15 -24.28 3.77
N TRP A 413 19.17 -23.27 2.90
CA TRP A 413 20.07 -22.14 2.97
C TRP A 413 19.41 -21.00 3.74
N ILE A 414 20.21 -20.34 4.58
CA ILE A 414 19.82 -19.15 5.34
C ILE A 414 20.91 -18.08 5.11
N PRO A 415 20.52 -16.80 4.92
CA PRO A 415 21.46 -15.70 4.78
C PRO A 415 22.53 -15.68 5.88
N GLY A 416 23.81 -15.74 5.50
CA GLY A 416 24.92 -15.59 6.43
C GLY A 416 25.08 -14.16 6.97
N TYR A 417 25.72 -14.01 8.13
CA TYR A 417 26.06 -12.72 8.75
C TYR A 417 27.55 -12.44 8.67
N LYS A 418 27.93 -11.15 8.51
CA LYS A 418 29.32 -10.67 8.60
C LYS A 418 29.40 -9.61 9.69
N ASP A 419 30.19 -9.87 10.73
CA ASP A 419 30.32 -9.07 11.96
C ASP A 419 30.60 -7.58 11.71
N THR A 420 31.26 -7.24 10.60
CA THR A 420 31.63 -5.86 10.28
C THR A 420 30.64 -5.11 9.39
N SER A 421 29.57 -5.77 8.89
CA SER A 421 28.58 -5.12 8.02
C SER A 421 27.40 -4.57 8.82
N TYR A 422 27.21 -3.24 8.82
CA TYR A 422 26.01 -2.62 9.36
C TYR A 422 24.75 -2.92 8.53
N ASN A 423 24.91 -3.29 7.25
CA ASN A 423 23.81 -3.59 6.34
C ASN A 423 23.77 -5.10 6.00
N CYS A 424 22.69 -5.77 6.39
CA CYS A 424 22.54 -7.22 6.21
C CYS A 424 22.45 -7.66 4.74
N MET A 425 22.09 -6.75 3.82
CA MET A 425 21.95 -6.99 2.38
C MET A 425 23.25 -6.81 1.58
N GLU A 426 24.35 -6.37 2.19
CA GLU A 426 25.62 -6.18 1.50
C GLU A 426 26.40 -7.50 1.38
N TYR A 427 27.26 -7.58 0.35
CA TYR A 427 28.25 -8.64 0.11
C TYR A 427 27.73 -9.99 -0.38
N PHE A 428 26.51 -10.09 -0.91
CA PHE A 428 26.06 -11.28 -1.66
C PHE A 428 26.72 -11.33 -3.05
N ASP A 429 28.01 -11.64 -3.07
CA ASP A 429 28.88 -11.62 -4.25
C ASP A 429 29.55 -12.98 -4.54
N ASN A 430 29.19 -14.02 -3.78
CA ASN A 430 29.79 -15.35 -3.82
C ASN A 430 31.28 -15.40 -3.43
N VAL A 431 31.82 -14.30 -2.89
CA VAL A 431 33.17 -14.22 -2.32
C VAL A 431 33.07 -14.08 -0.80
N VAL A 432 32.19 -13.20 -0.34
CA VAL A 432 31.98 -12.87 1.07
C VAL A 432 30.66 -13.44 1.60
N LYS A 433 29.55 -13.25 0.89
CA LYS A 433 28.32 -14.00 1.19
C LYS A 433 27.95 -14.77 -0.05
N TRP A 434 27.81 -16.07 0.14
CA TRP A 434 27.31 -16.92 -0.92
C TRP A 434 25.81 -16.72 -1.04
N LYS A 435 25.38 -16.50 -2.28
CA LYS A 435 23.99 -16.51 -2.66
C LYS A 435 23.41 -17.93 -2.56
N ALA A 436 22.10 -18.02 -2.42
CA ALA A 436 21.42 -19.31 -2.25
C ALA A 436 21.53 -20.20 -3.50
N ASP A 437 21.37 -19.62 -4.69
CA ASP A 437 21.55 -20.28 -5.99
C ASP A 437 22.97 -20.84 -6.16
N TYR A 438 23.99 -20.03 -5.90
CA TYR A 438 25.38 -20.45 -5.94
C TYR A 438 25.67 -21.56 -4.93
N THR A 439 25.15 -21.42 -3.71
CA THR A 439 25.31 -22.44 -2.67
C THR A 439 24.65 -23.75 -3.08
N LYS A 440 23.48 -23.70 -3.72
CA LYS A 440 22.79 -24.86 -4.25
C LYS A 440 23.57 -25.54 -5.35
N GLU A 441 24.12 -24.79 -6.30
CA GLU A 441 24.95 -25.32 -7.37
C GLU A 441 26.22 -25.98 -6.81
N TRP A 442 26.93 -25.28 -5.92
CA TRP A 442 28.10 -25.82 -5.24
C TRP A 442 27.78 -27.10 -4.45
N PHE A 443 26.66 -27.12 -3.73
CA PHE A 443 26.23 -28.28 -2.95
C PHE A 443 26.12 -29.53 -3.84
N TRP A 444 25.44 -29.42 -4.98
CA TRP A 444 25.20 -30.56 -5.85
C TRP A 444 26.37 -30.91 -6.78
N ASN A 445 27.10 -29.91 -7.27
CA ASN A 445 28.10 -30.09 -8.32
C ASN A 445 29.52 -30.23 -7.77
N ALA A 446 29.78 -29.77 -6.55
CA ALA A 446 31.09 -29.87 -5.92
C ALA A 446 31.04 -30.78 -4.67
N LEU A 447 30.22 -30.44 -3.68
CA LEU A 447 30.25 -31.13 -2.37
C LEU A 447 29.82 -32.60 -2.48
N ILE A 448 28.66 -32.88 -3.09
CA ILE A 448 28.17 -34.26 -3.20
C ILE A 448 29.14 -35.17 -3.99
N PRO A 449 29.68 -34.77 -5.15
CA PRO A 449 30.69 -35.55 -5.86
C PRO A 449 31.95 -35.81 -5.04
N LYS A 450 32.51 -34.80 -4.35
CA LYS A 450 33.71 -34.95 -3.52
C LYS A 450 33.52 -35.95 -2.39
N ILE A 451 32.38 -35.90 -1.70
CA ILE A 451 32.04 -36.89 -0.65
C ILE A 451 32.01 -38.32 -1.23
N ARG A 452 31.47 -38.50 -2.44
CA ARG A 452 31.43 -39.81 -3.10
C ARG A 452 32.83 -40.29 -3.52
N GLU A 453 33.74 -39.40 -3.88
CA GLU A 453 35.13 -39.74 -4.20
C GLU A 453 35.89 -40.18 -2.95
N ASP A 454 35.80 -39.39 -1.87
CA ASP A 454 36.41 -39.71 -0.58
C ASP A 454 35.94 -41.08 -0.05
N GLU A 455 34.65 -41.40 -0.23
CA GLU A 455 34.14 -42.73 0.11
C GLU A 455 34.80 -43.87 -0.68
N LYS A 456 35.02 -43.67 -1.99
CA LYS A 456 35.69 -44.67 -2.82
C LYS A 456 37.14 -44.86 -2.38
N GLU A 457 37.84 -43.77 -2.07
CA GLU A 457 39.20 -43.84 -1.57
C GLU A 457 39.30 -44.56 -0.22
N VAL A 458 38.40 -44.27 0.72
CA VAL A 458 38.37 -44.94 2.03
C VAL A 458 38.09 -46.43 1.86
N LYS A 459 37.14 -46.81 0.99
CA LYS A 459 36.86 -48.22 0.69
C LYS A 459 38.05 -48.92 0.03
N ASN A 460 38.74 -48.26 -0.89
CA ASN A 460 39.94 -48.80 -1.55
C ASN A 460 41.10 -48.98 -0.56
N LYS A 461 41.40 -47.98 0.29
CA LYS A 461 42.42 -48.08 1.34
C LYS A 461 42.09 -49.17 2.36
N ALA A 462 40.82 -49.32 2.75
CA ALA A 462 40.38 -50.40 3.62
C ALA A 462 40.56 -51.79 2.97
N TYR A 463 40.28 -51.91 1.68
CA TYR A 463 40.50 -53.13 0.90
C TYR A 463 41.99 -53.47 0.78
N GLU A 464 42.85 -52.50 0.45
CA GLU A 464 44.30 -52.65 0.37
C GLU A 464 44.91 -53.06 1.72
N ASN A 465 44.48 -52.44 2.82
CA ASN A 465 44.93 -52.81 4.16
C ASN A 465 44.50 -54.23 4.55
N SER A 466 43.28 -54.64 4.18
CA SER A 466 42.79 -56.00 4.38
C SER A 466 43.58 -57.02 3.55
N PHE A 467 43.87 -56.69 2.28
CA PHE A 467 44.69 -57.50 1.39
C PHE A 467 46.13 -57.63 1.90
N PHE A 468 46.75 -56.54 2.33
CA PHE A 468 48.10 -56.52 2.89
C PHE A 468 48.19 -57.38 4.16
N LYS A 469 47.21 -57.27 5.08
CA LYS A 469 47.13 -58.15 6.26
C LYS A 469 47.02 -59.63 5.89
N LYS A 470 46.24 -59.97 4.85
CA LYS A 470 46.17 -61.36 4.33
C LYS A 470 47.51 -61.83 3.76
N VAL A 471 48.20 -61.02 2.95
CA VAL A 471 49.49 -61.36 2.34
C VAL A 471 50.58 -61.55 3.40
N VAL A 472 50.65 -60.66 4.40
CA VAL A 472 51.57 -60.80 5.54
C VAL A 472 51.27 -62.07 6.33
N GLY A 473 49.99 -62.39 6.57
CA GLY A 473 49.57 -63.63 7.21
C GLY A 473 50.00 -64.89 6.45
N ILE A 474 49.91 -64.87 5.12
CA ILE A 474 50.36 -65.98 4.26
C ILE A 474 51.90 -66.12 4.30
N LYS A 475 52.64 -65.01 4.17
CA LYS A 475 54.12 -65.03 4.27
C LYS A 475 54.59 -65.60 5.60
N ASN A 476 53.95 -65.22 6.71
CA ASN A 476 54.28 -65.74 8.05
C ASN A 476 53.96 -67.24 8.19
N LYS A 477 52.90 -67.75 7.56
CA LYS A 477 52.60 -69.19 7.53
C LYS A 477 53.62 -69.98 6.71
N ILE A 478 54.03 -69.48 5.54
CA ILE A 478 55.06 -70.12 4.69
C ILE A 478 56.42 -70.15 5.41
N LYS A 479 56.79 -69.06 6.08
CA LYS A 479 58.05 -68.97 6.85
C LYS A 479 58.11 -69.94 8.03
N LYS A 480 56.95 -70.31 8.60
CA LYS A 480 56.81 -71.36 9.63
C LYS A 480 56.82 -72.79 9.07
N PHE A 481 56.60 -72.97 7.78
CA PHE A 481 56.56 -74.29 7.13
C PHE A 481 57.93 -74.67 6.52
N LEU A 482 58.81 -73.69 6.32
CA LEU A 482 60.15 -73.82 5.74
C LEU A 482 61.28 -73.71 6.79
N ALA A 483 60.94 -73.52 8.06
CA ALA A 483 61.83 -73.61 9.22
C ALA A 483 61.44 -74.85 10.02
#